data_AF-E7MNX7-F1
#
_entry.id   AF-E7MNX7-F1
#
_cell.length_a   1.000
_cell.length_b   1.000
_cell.length_c   1.000
_cell.angle_alpha   90.00
_cell.angle_beta   90.00
_cell.angle_gamma   90.00
#
_symmetry.space_group_name_H-M   'P 1'
#
loop_
_entity.id
_entity.type
_entity.pdbx_description
1 polymer ?
#
loop_
_entity_poly.entity_id
_entity_poly.type
_entity_poly.pdbx_seq_one_letter_code
_entity_poly.pdbx_strand_id
1 'polypeptide(L)' 'MILIYPEAIKKLKSIYEPYMIGAKLKDDATIEAVEASEKFKEWVNEQYRKAGME' A
#
# COMPACT_ATOMS: atom_id res chain seq x y z
N MET A 1 7.98 -13.44 6.96
CA MET A 1 6.55 -13.17 7.25
C MET A 1 5.78 -13.24 5.94
N ILE A 2 4.75 -14.08 5.83
CA ILE A 2 3.88 -14.10 4.65
C ILE A 2 2.78 -13.06 4.90
N LEU A 3 2.81 -11.95 4.17
CA LEU A 3 1.76 -10.94 4.23
C LEU A 3 0.57 -11.42 3.40
N ILE A 4 -0.45 -11.95 4.06
CA ILE A 4 -1.73 -12.28 3.40
C ILE A 4 -2.51 -10.99 3.26
N TYR A 5 -2.63 -10.47 2.04
CA TYR A 5 -3.39 -9.27 1.77
C TYR A 5 -4.90 -9.56 1.78
N PRO A 6 -5.68 -8.98 2.71
CA PRO A 6 -7.13 -9.05 2.63
C PRO A 6 -7.64 -8.29 1.39
N GLU A 7 -8.87 -8.59 0.94
CA GLU A 7 -9.42 -8.03 -0.31
C GLU A 7 -9.42 -6.50 -0.35
N ALA A 8 -9.68 -5.85 0.79
CA ALA A 8 -9.60 -4.39 0.90
C ALA A 8 -8.21 -3.85 0.54
N ILE A 9 -7.14 -4.50 1.03
CA ILE A 9 -5.76 -4.11 0.77
C ILE A 9 -5.35 -4.42 -0.68
N LYS A 10 -5.85 -5.53 -1.25
CA LYS A 10 -5.68 -5.82 -2.68
C LYS A 10 -6.32 -4.74 -3.57
N LYS A 11 -7.49 -4.23 -3.19
CA LYS A 11 -8.14 -3.11 -3.90
C LYS A 11 -7.29 -1.85 -3.84
N LEU A 12 -6.77 -1.49 -2.66
CA LEU A 12 -5.86 -0.35 -2.52
C LEU A 12 -4.65 -0.48 -3.46
N LYS A 13 -4.02 -1.66 -3.48
CA LYS A 13 -2.92 -1.98 -4.40
C LYS A 13 -3.32 -1.74 -5.86
N SER A 14 -4.48 -2.24 -6.29
CA SER A 14 -4.95 -2.05 -7.66
C SER A 14 -5.22 -0.60 -8.04
N ILE A 15 -5.53 0.28 -7.07
CA ILE A 15 -5.79 1.70 -7.32
C ILE A 15 -4.48 2.46 -7.58
N TYR A 16 -3.44 2.22 -6.77
CA TYR A 16 -2.18 2.96 -6.88
C TYR A 16 -1.14 2.31 -7.79
N GLU A 17 -1.20 0.99 -8.00
CA GLU A 17 -0.29 0.23 -8.86
C GLU A 17 -0.12 0.80 -10.29
N PRO A 18 -1.17 1.20 -11.02
CA PRO A 18 -1.00 1.80 -12.35
C PRO A 18 -0.26 3.14 -12.33
N TYR A 19 -0.24 3.82 -11.18
CA TYR A 19 0.47 5.08 -10.98
C TYR A 19 1.86 4.88 -10.38
N MET A 20 2.27 3.64 -10.09
CA MET A 20 3.63 3.37 -9.61
C MET A 20 4.64 3.28 -10.75
N ILE A 21 5.69 4.08 -10.65
CA ILE A 21 6.87 4.00 -11.51
C ILE A 21 8.06 3.65 -10.64
N GLY A 22 8.53 2.41 -10.76
CA GLY A 22 9.57 1.87 -9.88
C GLY A 22 9.08 1.75 -8.43
N ALA A 23 9.76 2.41 -7.50
CA ALA A 23 9.43 2.40 -6.07
C ALA A 23 8.69 3.67 -5.61
N LYS A 24 8.19 4.49 -6.54
CA LYS A 24 7.53 5.77 -6.25
C LYS A 24 6.22 5.88 -7.01
N LEU A 25 5.28 6.60 -6.41
CA LEU A 25 4.11 7.10 -7.12
C LEU A 25 4.53 8.17 -8.12
N LYS A 26 3.95 8.12 -9.32
CA LYS A 26 4.07 9.15 -10.34
C LYS A 26 3.51 10.47 -9.78
N ASP A 27 4.13 11.60 -10.12
CA ASP A 27 3.66 12.93 -9.72
C ASP A 27 2.25 13.27 -10.21
N ASP A 28 1.82 12.59 -11.27
CA ASP A 28 0.50 12.71 -11.92
C ASP A 28 -0.53 11.71 -11.34
N ALA A 29 -0.19 11.04 -10.24
CA ALA A 29 -1.12 10.15 -9.55
C ALA A 29 -2.33 10.91 -9.03
N THR A 30 -3.51 10.30 -9.16
CA THR A 30 -4.73 10.86 -8.56
C THR A 30 -4.62 10.90 -7.05
N ILE A 31 -5.33 11.82 -6.41
CA ILE A 31 -5.40 11.91 -4.94
C ILE A 31 -5.83 10.55 -4.36
N GLU A 32 -6.76 9.86 -5.02
CA GLU A 32 -7.22 8.53 -4.61
C GLU A 32 -6.09 7.48 -4.63
N ALA A 33 -5.20 7.52 -5.63
CA ALA A 33 -4.03 6.63 -5.69
C ALA A 33 -3.00 6.96 -4.60
N VAL A 34 -2.79 8.25 -4.31
CA VAL A 34 -1.92 8.68 -3.20
C VAL A 34 -2.47 8.17 -1.87
N GLU A 35 -3.74 8.43 -1.58
CA GLU A 35 -4.40 7.93 -0.36
C GLU A 35 -4.37 6.40 -0.26
N ALA A 36 -4.58 5.69 -1.37
CA ALA A 36 -4.55 4.24 -1.39
C ALA A 36 -3.16 3.69 -1.07
N SER A 37 -2.10 4.32 -1.58
CA SER A 37 -0.71 3.96 -1.27
C SER A 37 -0.36 4.25 0.19
N GLU A 38 -0.84 5.36 0.76
CA GLU A 38 -0.61 5.68 2.18
C GLU A 38 -1.31 4.68 3.10
N LYS A 39 -2.59 4.37 2.85
CA LYS A 39 -3.34 3.36 3.61
C LYS A 39 -2.70 1.97 3.51
N PHE A 40 -2.19 1.61 2.34
CA PHE A 40 -1.45 0.36 2.16
C PHE A 40 -0.17 0.35 3.01
N LYS A 41 0.60 1.45 3.01
CA LYS A 41 1.83 1.59 3.80
C LYS A 41 1.57 1.49 5.29
N GLU A 42 0.52 2.15 5.78
CA GLU A 42 0.10 2.09 7.18
C GLU A 42 -0.27 0.65 7.59
N TRP A 43 -1.05 -0.04 6.76
CA TRP A 43 -1.39 -1.44 7.01
C TRP A 43 -0.15 -2.34 7.06
N VAL A 44 0.79 -2.18 6.12
CA VAL A 44 2.05 -2.94 6.12
C VAL A 44 2.81 -2.69 7.42
N ASN A 45 2.94 -1.43 7.85
CA ASN A 45 3.62 -1.09 9.10
C ASN A 45 2.93 -1.73 10.32
N GLU A 46 1.59 -1.75 10.35
CA GLU A 46 0.84 -2.43 11.40
C GLU A 46 1.09 -3.95 11.40
N GLN A 47 1.21 -4.58 10.22
CA GLN A 47 1.58 -5.99 10.15
C GLN A 47 2.98 -6.24 10.72
N TYR A 48 3.97 -5.39 10.40
CA TYR A 48 5.31 -5.49 10.97
C TYR A 48 5.30 -5.34 12.51
N ARG A 49 4.53 -4.39 13.04
CA ARG A 49 4.31 -4.26 14.50
C ARG A 49 3.70 -5.51 15.11
N LYS A 50 2.62 -6.04 14.50
CA LYS A 50 1.94 -7.26 14.96
C LYS A 50 2.85 -8.48 14.95
N ALA A 51 3.83 -8.51 14.04
CA ALA A 51 4.84 -9.56 13.97
C ALA A 51 5.98 -9.40 14.98
N GLY A 52 5.97 -8.36 15.81
CA GLY A 52 6.99 -8.12 16.83
C GLY A 52 8.36 -7.76 16.24
N MET A 53 8.39 -7.15 15.04
CA MET A 53 9.61 -6.68 14.38
C MET A 53 9.76 -5.15 14.48
N GLU A 54 9.42 -4.57 15.64
CA GLU A 54 9.66 -3.15 15.97
C GLU A 54 10.89 -3.01 16.86
#